data_AF-A0AAD1KRM3-F1
#
_entry.id   AF-A0AAD1KRM3-F1
#
_cell.length_a   1.000
_cell.length_b   1.000
_cell.length_c   1.000
_cell.angle_alpha   90.00
_cell.angle_beta   90.00
_cell.angle_gamma   90.00
#
_symmetry.space_group_name_H-M   'P 1'
#
loop_
_entity.id
_entity.type
_entity.pdbx_description
1 polymer ?
#
loop_
_entity_poly.entity_id
_entity_poly.type
_entity_poly.pdbx_seq_one_letter_code
_entity_poly.pdbx_strand_id
1 'polypeptide(L)' 'MLRTLIIGESLIDVVNSEGRISEHPGGSPLNVAVGLARLGRDVELATWIGDDGPQS' A
#
# COMPACT_ATOMS: atom_id res chain seq x y z
N MET A 1 3.64 7.37 23.55
CA MET A 1 3.45 7.79 22.14
C MET A 1 2.10 7.26 21.67
N LEU A 2 1.46 7.93 20.71
CA LEU A 2 0.21 7.44 20.11
C LEU A 2 0.54 6.59 18.89
N ARG A 3 -0.03 5.37 18.84
CA ARG A 3 0.05 4.47 17.68
C ARG A 3 -1.18 4.65 16.81
N THR A 4 -0.98 4.81 15.51
CA THR A 4 -2.08 4.94 14.54
C THR A 4 -2.28 3.61 13.80
N LEU A 5 -3.46 3.02 13.96
CA LEU A 5 -3.87 1.85 13.18
C LEU A 5 -4.62 2.31 11.92
N ILE A 6 -4.19 1.81 10.78
CA ILE A 6 -4.86 1.99 9.49
C ILE A 6 -5.41 0.64 9.06
N ILE A 7 -6.69 0.63 8.68
CA ILE A 7 -7.38 -0.58 8.24
C ILE A 7 -7.89 -0.34 6.82
N GLY A 8 -7.64 -1.27 5.92
CA GLY A 8 -8.23 -1.26 4.59
C GLY A 8 -7.59 -2.27 3.65
N GLU A 9 -8.07 -2.27 2.41
CA GLU A 9 -7.66 -3.22 1.38
C GLU A 9 -6.26 -2.90 0.83
N SER A 10 -5.48 -3.95 0.56
CA SER A 10 -4.22 -3.85 -0.18
C SER A 10 -4.58 -4.02 -1.65
N LEU A 11 -4.22 -3.04 -2.47
CA LEU A 11 -4.43 -3.08 -3.91
C LEU A 11 -3.07 -3.19 -4.62
N ILE A 12 -3.06 -3.65 -5.86
CA ILE A 12 -1.91 -3.54 -6.75
C ILE A 12 -2.21 -2.45 -7.77
N ASP A 13 -1.38 -1.41 -7.77
CA ASP A 13 -1.44 -0.35 -8.76
C ASP A 13 -0.65 -0.78 -10.01
N VAL A 14 -1.34 -0.87 -11.14
CA VAL A 14 -0.72 -1.19 -12.44
C VAL A 14 -0.45 0.11 -13.20
N VAL A 15 0.83 0.42 -13.40
CA VAL A 15 1.28 1.62 -14.10
C VAL A 15 1.80 1.25 -15.48
N ASN A 16 1.21 1.83 -16.53
CA ASN A 16 1.71 1.74 -17.91
C ASN A 16 2.49 3.00 -18.26
N SER A 17 3.79 2.85 -18.49
CA SER A 17 4.68 3.93 -18.93
C SER A 17 5.40 3.51 -20.20
N GLU A 18 5.09 4.16 -21.32
CA GLU A 18 5.74 3.94 -22.62
C GLU A 18 5.74 2.46 -23.07
N GLY A 19 4.65 1.74 -22.78
CA GLY A 19 4.52 0.32 -23.10
C GLY A 19 5.18 -0.63 -22.10
N ARG A 20 5.78 -0.11 -21.02
CA ARG A 20 6.26 -0.90 -19.89
C ARG A 20 5.19 -0.91 -18.80
N ILE A 21 4.69 -2.10 -18.49
CA ILE A 21 3.76 -2.33 -17.39
C ILE A 21 4.58 -2.60 -16.12
N SER A 22 4.21 -1.96 -15.02
CA SER A 22 4.82 -2.18 -13.71
C SER A 22 3.75 -2.24 -12.63
N GLU A 23 3.85 -3.24 -11.78
CA GLU A 23 2.96 -3.46 -10.65
C GLU A 23 3.60 -2.94 -9.36
N HIS A 24 2.84 -2.20 -8.56
CA HIS A 24 3.28 -1.69 -7.27
C HIS A 24 2.24 -1.97 -6.19
N PRO A 25 2.65 -2.29 -4.95
CA PRO A 25 1.73 -2.24 -3.83
C PRO A 25 1.10 -0.84 -3.72
N GLY A 26 -0.23 -0.79 -3.65
CA GLY A 26 -1.01 0.42 -3.76
C GLY A 26 -2.25 0.44 -2.86
N GLY A 27 -3.11 1.43 -3.11
CA GLY A 27 -4.32 1.67 -2.33
C GLY A 27 -4.22 2.81 -1.31
N SER A 28 -5.34 3.50 -1.12
CA SER A 28 -5.43 4.65 -0.19
C SER A 28 -4.92 4.34 1.23
N PRO A 29 -5.24 3.19 1.85
CA PRO A 29 -4.74 2.85 3.18
C PRO A 29 -3.20 2.76 3.25
N LEU A 30 -2.58 2.11 2.26
CA LEU A 30 -1.12 1.99 2.18
C LEU A 30 -0.45 3.35 2.02
N ASN A 31 -0.98 4.21 1.14
CA ASN A 31 -0.46 5.55 0.91
C ASN A 31 -0.49 6.42 2.18
N VAL A 32 -1.57 6.35 2.95
CA VAL A 32 -1.67 7.05 4.24
C VAL A 32 -0.66 6.49 5.25
N ALA A 33 -0.50 5.17 5.33
CA ALA A 33 0.47 4.52 6.22
C ALA A 33 1.90 4.98 5.93
N VAL A 34 2.30 4.92 4.66
CA VAL A 34 3.64 5.36 4.20
C VAL A 34 3.84 6.85 4.48
N GLY A 35 2.83 7.68 4.24
CA GLY A 35 2.88 9.10 4.54
C GLY A 35 3.12 9.39 6.03
N LEU A 36 2.39 8.73 6.92
CA LEU A 36 2.54 8.89 8.36
C LEU A 36 3.88 8.37 8.88
N ALA A 37 4.34 7.22 8.38
CA ALA A 37 5.65 6.67 8.73
C ALA A 37 6.79 7.62 8.31
N ARG A 38 6.72 8.21 7.12
CA ARG A 38 7.69 9.22 6.64
C ARG A 38 7.70 10.51 7.49
N LEU A 39 6.61 10.81 8.18
CA LEU A 39 6.51 11.92 9.13
C LEU A 39 6.96 11.55 10.56
N GLY A 40 7.51 10.35 10.76
CA GLY A 40 8.01 9.88 12.06
C GLY A 40 6.91 9.46 13.04
N ARG A 41 5.72 9.08 12.53
CA ARG A 41 4.63 8.54 13.36
C ARG A 41 4.74 7.03 13.49
N ASP A 42 4.40 6.52 14.67
CA ASP A 42 4.22 5.10 14.92
C ASP A 42 2.92 4.62 14.27
N VAL A 43 3.02 3.79 13.22
CA VAL A 43 1.91 3.39 12.35
C VAL A 43 1.88 1.88 12.17
N GLU A 44 0.67 1.34 12.13
CA GLU A 44 0.41 -0.07 11.84
C GLU A 44 -0.63 -0.15 10.72
N LEU A 45 -0.36 -0.95 9.68
CA LEU A 45 -1.31 -1.21 8.60
C LEU A 45 -1.86 -2.63 8.76
N ALA A 46 -3.15 -2.73 9.10
CA ALA A 46 -3.90 -3.97 9.05
C ALA A 46 -4.60 -4.06 7.69
N THR A 47 -4.14 -4.99 6.87
CA THR A 47 -4.67 -5.18 5.52
C THR A 47 -4.85 -6.65 5.20
N TRP A 48 -5.68 -6.95 4.21
CA TRP A 48 -5.82 -8.29 3.64
C TRP A 48 -5.12 -8.31 2.29
N ILE A 49 -4.25 -9.29 2.10
CA ILE A 49 -3.54 -9.55 0.85
C ILE A 49 -4.22 -10.75 0.20
N GLY A 50 -4.52 -10.64 -1.09
CA GLY A 50 -5.04 -11.75 -1.88
C GLY A 50 -4.01 -12.89 -1.96
N ASP A 51 -4.50 -14.13 -2.09
CA ASP A 51 -3.64 -15.31 -2.27
C ASP A 51 -3.20 -15.49 -3.74
N ASP A 52 -3.59 -14.58 -4.62
CA ASP A 52 -3.10 -14.51 -5.99
C ASP A 52 -1.69 -13.93 -6.05
N GLY A 53 -0.83 -14.57 -6.85
CA GLY A 53 0.49 -14.03 -7.14
C GLY A 53 0.42 -12.76 -8.00
N PRO A 54 1.55 -12.08 -8.24
CA PRO A 54 1.64 -10.96 -9.18
C PRO A 54 1.03 -11.36 -10.53
N GLN A 55 0.19 -10.49 -11.10
CA GLN A 55 -0.49 -10.79 -12.37
C GLN A 55 0.46 -10.42 -13.52
N SER A 56 0.95 -11.43 -14.24
CA SER A 56 1.92 -11.30 -15.33
C SER A 56 1.36 -10.61 -16.58
#